data_AF-A0A535S3Q8-F1
#
_entry.id   AF-A0A535S3Q8-F1
#
_cell.length_a   1.000
_cell.length_b   1.000
_cell.length_c   1.000
_cell.angle_alpha   90.00
_cell.angle_beta   90.00
_cell.angle_gamma   90.00
#
_symmetry.space_group_name_H-M   'P 1'
#
loop_
_entity.id
_entity.type
_entity.pdbx_description
1 polymer ?
#
loop_
_entity_poly.entity_id
_entity_poly.type
_entity_poly.pdbx_seq_one_letter_code
_entity_poly.pdbx_strand_id
1 'polypeptide(L)'
;GIEVPVVLGSRSLCASGAFGGGPGRSLRMGDRLAIGSLLASPALREPWPQSHRLPLRGPWEVHVIPGPQADAFDRSALLRLSSTACLVTPAIDRMGVRLDTPGLHLEAAEVLTTPMTAGAIQVTPSGGLIALLADHPTTGGYPVIATVISADLPLLAQARPGATVRFREVSLAEAARSWRRLTGWLDLGA
;
A
#
# COMPACT_ATOMS: atom_id res chain seq x y z
N GLY A 1 10.09 -17.88 -13.85
CA GLY A 1 8.84 -17.38 -13.22
C GLY A 1 7.67 -18.23 -13.69
N ILE A 2 6.45 -17.96 -13.22
CA ILE A 2 5.25 -18.65 -13.70
C ILE A 2 4.92 -18.15 -15.12
N GLU A 3 4.70 -19.08 -16.05
CA GLU A 3 4.34 -18.78 -17.42
C GLU A 3 2.83 -18.61 -17.58
N VAL A 4 2.43 -17.39 -17.85
CA VAL A 4 1.05 -16.99 -18.17
C VAL A 4 1.08 -15.93 -19.26
N PRO A 5 -0.01 -15.80 -20.05
CA PRO A 5 -0.11 -14.76 -21.07
C PRO A 5 0.10 -13.36 -20.48
N VAL A 6 0.74 -12.49 -21.27
CA VAL A 6 0.84 -11.07 -20.94
C VAL A 6 -0.44 -10.38 -21.37
N VAL A 7 -1.08 -9.66 -20.45
CA VAL A 7 -2.30 -8.89 -20.69
C VAL A 7 -2.00 -7.44 -20.33
N LEU A 8 -2.19 -6.50 -21.27
CA LEU A 8 -1.89 -5.07 -21.09
C LEU A 8 -0.46 -4.81 -20.56
N GLY A 9 0.52 -5.57 -21.04
CA GLY A 9 1.93 -5.43 -20.64
C GLY A 9 2.29 -6.03 -19.27
N SER A 10 1.35 -6.66 -18.57
CA SER A 10 1.58 -7.27 -17.25
C SER A 10 1.15 -8.74 -17.20
N ARG A 11 1.61 -9.46 -16.17
CA ARG A 11 1.14 -10.81 -15.81
C ARG A 11 0.34 -10.82 -14.50
N SER A 12 0.09 -9.67 -13.89
CA SER A 12 -0.71 -9.56 -12.67
C SER A 12 -2.17 -9.96 -12.89
N LEU A 13 -2.82 -10.45 -11.85
CA LEU A 13 -4.27 -10.65 -11.82
C LEU A 13 -4.96 -9.34 -11.45
N CYS A 14 -5.87 -8.86 -12.30
CA CYS A 14 -6.85 -7.84 -11.95
C CYS A 14 -8.12 -8.55 -11.47
N ALA A 15 -8.32 -8.62 -10.14
CA ALA A 15 -9.41 -9.40 -9.56
C ALA A 15 -10.79 -8.81 -9.87
N SER A 16 -10.93 -7.48 -9.82
CA SER A 16 -12.19 -6.78 -10.10
C SER A 16 -12.61 -6.89 -11.57
N GLY A 17 -11.64 -6.88 -12.49
CA GLY A 17 -11.88 -7.06 -13.93
C GLY A 17 -11.88 -8.51 -14.40
N ALA A 18 -11.55 -9.48 -13.52
CA ALA A 18 -11.43 -10.90 -13.83
C ALA A 18 -10.51 -11.22 -15.04
N PHE A 19 -9.35 -10.55 -15.14
CA PHE A 19 -8.38 -10.79 -16.23
C PHE A 19 -6.93 -10.80 -15.73
N GLY A 20 -6.03 -11.35 -16.55
CA GLY A 20 -4.61 -11.48 -16.21
C GLY A 20 -4.31 -12.65 -15.26
N GLY A 21 -3.07 -12.77 -14.80
CA GLY A 21 -2.65 -13.82 -13.86
C GLY A 21 -2.66 -15.26 -14.40
N GLY A 22 -3.02 -15.46 -15.67
CA GLY A 22 -3.31 -16.77 -16.27
C GLY A 22 -4.81 -17.03 -16.36
N PRO A 23 -5.45 -17.58 -15.31
CA PRO A 23 -6.86 -17.97 -15.37
C PRO A 23 -7.85 -16.81 -15.18
N GLY A 24 -7.40 -15.56 -14.97
CA GLY A 24 -8.29 -14.42 -14.72
C GLY A 24 -9.02 -14.46 -13.37
N ARG A 25 -8.59 -15.35 -12.46
CA ARG A 25 -9.18 -15.55 -11.12
C ARG A 25 -8.16 -16.04 -10.13
N SER A 26 -8.52 -16.05 -8.85
CA SER A 26 -7.76 -16.77 -7.80
C SER A 26 -7.59 -18.24 -8.15
N LEU A 27 -6.47 -18.82 -7.71
CA LEU A 27 -6.19 -20.24 -7.87
C LEU A 27 -7.24 -21.11 -7.18
N ARG A 28 -7.48 -22.29 -7.75
CA ARG A 28 -8.38 -23.32 -7.24
C ARG A 28 -7.65 -24.64 -7.19
N MET A 29 -8.18 -25.56 -6.37
CA MET A 29 -7.69 -26.93 -6.31
C MET A 29 -7.71 -27.55 -7.72
N GLY A 30 -6.59 -28.17 -8.11
CA GLY A 30 -6.43 -28.81 -9.42
C GLY A 30 -5.85 -27.91 -10.51
N ASP A 31 -5.71 -26.59 -10.28
CA ASP A 31 -5.01 -25.72 -11.23
C ASP A 31 -3.55 -26.17 -11.41
N ARG A 32 -3.06 -26.14 -12.65
CA ARG A 32 -1.67 -26.47 -13.00
C ARG A 32 -1.02 -25.22 -13.58
N LEU A 33 0.14 -24.84 -13.03
CA LEU A 33 0.87 -23.65 -13.45
C LEU A 33 2.12 -24.07 -14.24
N ALA A 34 2.25 -23.56 -15.45
CA ALA A 34 3.45 -23.73 -16.25
C ALA A 34 4.59 -22.87 -15.67
N ILE A 35 5.81 -23.40 -15.68
CA ILE A 35 7.01 -22.66 -15.32
C ILE A 35 7.67 -22.24 -16.62
N GLY A 36 7.88 -20.93 -16.77
CA GLY A 36 8.55 -20.39 -17.95
C GLY A 36 10.02 -20.80 -18.00
N SER A 37 10.64 -20.63 -19.17
CA SER A 37 12.05 -20.90 -19.34
C SER A 37 12.88 -20.09 -18.34
N LEU A 38 13.74 -20.80 -17.59
CA LEU A 38 14.78 -20.17 -16.80
C LEU A 38 15.79 -19.60 -17.78
N LEU A 39 15.94 -18.27 -17.79
CA LEU A 39 17.14 -17.68 -18.34
C LEU A 39 18.31 -18.19 -17.48
N ALA A 40 19.38 -18.65 -18.12
CA ALA A 40 20.62 -19.02 -17.44
C ALA A 40 21.25 -17.75 -16.84
N SER A 41 20.72 -17.34 -15.70
CA SER A 41 21.26 -16.24 -14.91
C SER A 41 22.05 -16.84 -13.75
N PRO A 42 23.24 -16.30 -13.43
CA PRO A 42 23.92 -16.68 -12.21
C PRO A 42 22.95 -16.49 -11.03
N ALA A 43 22.88 -17.50 -10.15
CA ALA A 43 22.10 -17.37 -8.93
C ALA A 43 22.56 -16.11 -8.18
N LEU A 44 21.61 -15.32 -7.65
CA LEU A 44 21.93 -14.21 -6.76
C LEU A 44 22.76 -14.78 -5.61
N ARG A 45 24.06 -14.48 -5.59
CA ARG A 45 25.02 -15.08 -4.65
C ARG A 45 24.90 -14.46 -3.27
N GLU A 46 24.39 -13.24 -3.20
CA GLU A 46 24.21 -12.51 -1.95
C GLU A 46 22.76 -12.61 -1.48
N PRO A 47 22.52 -12.91 -0.19
CA PRO A 47 21.18 -12.89 0.37
C PRO A 47 20.69 -11.45 0.53
N TRP A 48 19.37 -11.23 0.44
CA TRP A 48 18.76 -9.92 0.73
C TRP A 48 19.19 -9.42 2.12
N PRO A 49 19.89 -8.26 2.21
CA PRO A 49 20.39 -7.73 3.47
C PRO A 49 19.31 -7.59 4.55
N GLN A 50 19.62 -7.98 5.78
CA GLN A 50 18.68 -7.89 6.90
C GLN A 50 18.21 -6.45 7.17
N SER A 51 19.09 -5.46 6.98
CA SER A 51 18.79 -4.03 7.16
C SER A 51 17.73 -3.49 6.19
N HIS A 52 17.45 -4.22 5.10
CA HIS A 52 16.48 -3.86 4.08
C HIS A 52 15.13 -4.54 4.32
N ARG A 53 15.03 -5.46 5.29
CA ARG A 53 13.81 -6.19 5.60
C ARG A 53 12.86 -5.30 6.40
N LEU A 54 11.60 -5.33 6.02
CA LEU A 54 10.52 -4.71 6.76
C LEU A 54 10.15 -5.54 8.00
N PRO A 55 9.68 -4.92 9.09
CA PRO A 55 9.21 -5.65 10.26
C PRO A 55 8.07 -6.60 9.89
N LEU A 56 8.09 -7.81 10.45
CA LEU A 56 7.08 -8.85 10.18
C LEU A 56 5.90 -8.84 11.17
N ARG A 57 6.00 -8.07 12.25
CA ARG A 57 5.01 -7.97 13.33
C ARG A 57 4.90 -6.53 13.81
N GLY A 58 3.69 -6.16 14.22
CA GLY A 58 3.39 -4.81 14.72
C GLY A 58 3.75 -4.59 16.20
N PRO A 59 3.40 -3.42 16.75
CA PRO A 59 2.64 -2.34 16.11
C PRO A 59 3.41 -1.75 14.91
N TRP A 60 2.67 -1.44 13.84
CA TRP A 60 3.26 -0.98 12.59
C TRP A 60 3.37 0.54 12.61
N GLU A 61 4.58 1.08 12.50
CA GLU A 61 4.78 2.48 12.17
C GLU A 61 4.86 2.61 10.65
N VAL A 62 3.94 3.39 10.07
CA VAL A 62 3.81 3.59 8.64
C VAL A 62 4.10 5.05 8.32
N HIS A 63 5.11 5.28 7.49
CA HIS A 63 5.53 6.61 7.11
C HIS A 63 4.64 7.21 6.03
N VAL A 64 4.30 8.49 6.18
CA VAL A 64 3.40 9.22 5.28
C VAL A 64 3.95 10.59 4.91
N ILE A 65 3.55 11.10 3.75
CA ILE A 65 3.75 12.49 3.31
C ILE A 65 2.36 13.17 3.29
N PRO A 66 2.22 14.42 3.76
CA PRO A 66 0.93 15.12 3.77
C PRO A 66 0.29 15.25 2.38
N GLY A 67 -1.04 15.21 2.34
CA GLY A 67 -1.84 15.52 1.15
C GLY A 67 -1.99 14.37 0.13
N PRO A 68 -2.52 14.69 -1.07
CA PRO A 68 -2.51 16.02 -1.70
C PRO A 68 -3.56 17.04 -1.22
N GLN A 69 -4.61 16.64 -0.48
CA GLN A 69 -5.63 17.56 0.02
C GLN A 69 -5.48 17.87 1.52
N ALA A 70 -4.26 18.04 2.00
CA ALA A 70 -4.02 18.37 3.41
C ALA A 70 -4.76 19.66 3.84
N ASP A 71 -4.86 20.64 2.93
CA ASP A 71 -5.56 21.91 3.15
C ASP A 71 -7.10 21.77 3.26
N ALA A 72 -7.67 20.61 2.92
CA ALA A 72 -9.09 20.32 3.14
C ALA A 72 -9.40 20.02 4.61
N PHE A 73 -8.38 19.83 5.44
CA PHE A 73 -8.49 19.48 6.86
C PHE A 73 -8.04 20.63 7.75
N ASP A 74 -8.38 20.55 9.04
CA ASP A 74 -7.83 21.47 10.02
C ASP A 74 -6.30 21.32 10.13
N ARG A 75 -5.58 22.41 10.44
CA ARG A 75 -4.11 22.40 10.49
C ARG A 75 -3.52 21.39 11.48
N SER A 76 -4.30 20.94 12.48
CA SER A 76 -3.87 19.96 13.47
C SER A 76 -4.24 18.52 13.08
N ALA A 77 -4.99 18.30 12.01
CA ALA A 77 -5.51 17.00 11.61
C ALA A 77 -4.41 15.95 11.46
N LEU A 78 -3.32 16.28 10.75
CA LEU A 78 -2.21 15.35 10.54
C LEU A 78 -1.43 15.06 11.83
N LEU A 79 -1.27 16.06 12.71
CA LEU A 79 -0.63 15.89 14.02
C LEU A 79 -1.47 14.96 14.91
N ARG A 80 -2.80 15.17 14.93
CA ARG A 80 -3.75 14.33 15.67
C ARG A 80 -3.77 12.91 15.11
N LEU A 81 -3.76 12.75 13.78
CA LEU A 81 -3.64 11.45 13.12
C LEU A 81 -2.35 10.73 13.53
N SER A 82 -1.22 11.41 13.48
CA SER A 82 0.09 10.83 13.83
C SER A 82 0.19 10.43 15.31
N SER A 83 -0.60 11.08 16.17
CA SER A 83 -0.67 10.75 17.60
C SER A 83 -1.65 9.60 17.91
N THR A 84 -2.47 9.20 16.94
CA THR A 84 -3.55 8.22 17.13
C THR A 84 -3.11 6.81 16.72
N ALA A 85 -3.48 5.82 17.53
CA ALA A 85 -3.37 4.41 17.16
C ALA A 85 -4.59 4.00 16.33
N CYS A 86 -4.38 3.67 15.06
CA CYS A 86 -5.43 3.26 14.14
C CYS A 86 -5.60 1.74 14.19
N LEU A 87 -6.84 1.25 14.25
CA LEU A 87 -7.16 -0.18 14.31
C LEU A 87 -7.57 -0.67 12.93
N VAL A 88 -6.91 -1.72 12.44
CA VAL A 88 -7.28 -2.37 11.18
C VAL A 88 -8.59 -3.12 11.37
N THR A 89 -9.59 -2.77 10.57
CA THR A 89 -10.91 -3.40 10.62
C THR A 89 -10.92 -4.72 9.82
N PRO A 90 -11.97 -5.56 9.97
CA PRO A 90 -12.18 -6.72 9.10
C PRO A 90 -12.42 -6.38 7.61
N ALA A 91 -12.75 -5.12 7.29
CA ALA A 91 -12.99 -4.68 5.92
C ALA A 91 -11.67 -4.31 5.23
N ILE A 92 -10.94 -5.34 4.82
CA ILE A 92 -9.63 -5.26 4.15
C ILE A 92 -9.62 -6.17 2.92
N ASP A 93 -9.10 -5.66 1.82
CA ASP A 93 -8.84 -6.43 0.60
C ASP A 93 -7.66 -5.83 -0.19
N ARG A 94 -7.53 -6.17 -1.48
CA ARG A 94 -6.47 -5.62 -2.34
C ARG A 94 -6.73 -4.18 -2.80
N MET A 95 -7.96 -3.67 -2.66
CA MET A 95 -8.30 -2.29 -2.99
C MET A 95 -7.87 -1.35 -1.87
N GLY A 96 -8.00 -1.77 -0.61
CA GLY A 96 -7.57 -0.96 0.52
C GLY A 96 -7.74 -1.59 1.90
N VAL A 97 -7.19 -0.90 2.89
CA VAL A 97 -7.31 -1.21 4.32
C VAL A 97 -8.19 -0.15 4.98
N ARG A 98 -9.34 -0.56 5.53
CA ARG A 98 -10.14 0.33 6.37
C ARG A 98 -9.62 0.33 7.81
N LEU A 99 -9.44 1.52 8.36
CA LEU A 99 -8.93 1.72 9.70
C LEU A 99 -9.93 2.53 10.54
N ASP A 100 -10.22 2.03 11.73
CA ASP A 100 -10.92 2.79 12.76
C ASP A 100 -9.92 3.66 13.51
N THR A 101 -10.34 4.89 13.84
CA THR A 101 -9.53 5.87 14.57
C THR A 101 -10.23 6.29 15.86
N PRO A 102 -10.25 5.43 16.89
CA PRO A 102 -10.99 5.69 18.13
C PRO A 102 -10.61 7.04 18.75
N GLY A 103 -11.60 7.90 18.99
CA GLY A 103 -11.40 9.23 19.59
C GLY A 103 -10.82 10.30 18.65
N LEU A 104 -10.52 9.94 17.39
CA LEU A 104 -10.10 10.89 16.36
C LEU A 104 -11.24 11.08 15.37
N HIS A 105 -11.91 12.22 15.47
CA HIS A 105 -12.81 12.73 14.45
C HIS A 105 -12.06 13.70 13.54
N LEU A 106 -12.01 13.39 12.25
CA LEU A 106 -11.45 14.23 11.20
C LEU A 106 -12.59 14.70 10.31
N GLU A 107 -12.71 16.01 10.17
CA GLU A 107 -13.62 16.63 9.23
C GLU A 107 -12.83 17.23 8.08
N ALA A 108 -13.41 17.15 6.89
CA ALA A 108 -12.79 17.64 5.68
C ALA A 108 -13.83 18.32 4.81
N ALA A 109 -13.41 19.38 4.12
CA ALA A 109 -14.23 19.94 3.06
C ALA A 109 -14.45 18.91 1.95
N GLU A 110 -15.62 18.98 1.30
CA GLU A 110 -15.88 18.17 0.10
C GLU A 110 -14.83 18.49 -0.98
N VAL A 111 -14.40 17.45 -1.68
CA VAL A 111 -13.45 17.57 -2.79
C VAL A 111 -14.08 17.02 -4.06
N LEU A 112 -13.69 17.59 -5.20
CA LEU A 112 -14.03 17.01 -6.48
C LEU A 112 -13.33 15.65 -6.65
N THR A 113 -13.95 14.77 -7.42
CA THR A 113 -13.34 13.50 -7.81
C THR A 113 -11.97 13.74 -8.42
N THR A 114 -10.95 13.05 -7.90
CA THR A 114 -9.55 13.27 -8.26
C THR A 114 -8.82 11.94 -8.47
N PRO A 115 -7.71 11.91 -9.24
CA PRO A 115 -6.92 10.70 -9.43
C PRO A 115 -6.36 10.16 -8.11
N MET A 116 -6.39 8.84 -7.95
CA MET A 116 -5.91 8.15 -6.76
C MET A 116 -4.60 7.43 -7.04
N THR A 117 -3.83 7.20 -5.98
CA THR A 117 -2.62 6.38 -6.00
C THR A 117 -2.61 5.42 -4.83
N ALA A 118 -1.88 4.31 -4.97
CA ALA A 118 -1.65 3.39 -3.87
C ALA A 118 -0.95 4.16 -2.74
N GLY A 119 -1.45 3.97 -1.52
CA GLY A 119 -0.99 4.67 -0.33
C GLY A 119 -1.77 5.92 0.03
N ALA A 120 -2.63 6.44 -0.85
CA ALA A 120 -3.52 7.52 -0.46
C ALA A 120 -4.39 7.11 0.73
N ILE A 121 -4.41 7.94 1.78
CA ILE A 121 -5.24 7.76 2.98
C ILE A 121 -6.44 8.69 2.86
N GLN A 122 -7.56 8.12 2.45
CA GLN A 122 -8.83 8.82 2.35
C GLN A 122 -9.51 8.91 3.72
N VAL A 123 -10.15 10.04 4.00
CA VAL A 123 -11.03 10.21 5.16
C VAL A 123 -12.48 10.13 4.72
N THR A 124 -13.25 9.21 5.29
CA THR A 124 -14.68 9.04 4.98
C THR A 124 -15.53 10.09 5.70
N PRO A 125 -16.79 10.33 5.27
CA PRO A 125 -17.71 11.22 5.99
C PRO A 125 -17.99 10.81 7.45
N SER A 126 -17.79 9.53 7.79
CA SER A 126 -17.92 9.02 9.15
C SER A 126 -16.66 9.21 10.00
N GLY A 127 -15.62 9.88 9.48
CA GLY A 127 -14.32 10.09 10.14
C GLY A 127 -13.37 8.88 10.11
N GLY A 128 -13.75 7.78 9.46
CA GLY A 128 -12.89 6.60 9.31
C GLY A 128 -11.87 6.78 8.19
N LEU A 129 -10.84 5.92 8.17
CA LEU A 129 -9.79 5.99 7.14
C LEU A 129 -9.85 4.81 6.17
N ILE A 130 -9.48 5.07 4.92
CA ILE A 130 -9.23 4.04 3.91
C ILE A 130 -7.83 4.27 3.33
N ALA A 131 -6.89 3.39 3.61
CA ALA A 131 -5.57 3.40 2.98
C ALA A 131 -5.60 2.54 1.70
N LEU A 132 -5.40 3.17 0.54
CA LEU A 132 -5.52 2.52 -0.77
C LEU A 132 -4.35 1.58 -1.06
N LEU A 133 -4.63 0.39 -1.61
CA LEU A 133 -3.65 -0.66 -1.94
C LEU A 133 -3.61 -0.92 -3.46
N ALA A 134 -2.92 -1.98 -3.90
CA ALA A 134 -2.55 -2.19 -5.31
C ALA A 134 -3.73 -2.22 -6.30
N ASP A 135 -4.93 -2.65 -5.89
CA ASP A 135 -6.11 -2.72 -6.75
C ASP A 135 -7.09 -1.55 -6.50
N HIS A 136 -6.60 -0.45 -5.93
CA HIS A 136 -7.41 0.73 -5.62
C HIS A 136 -8.14 1.29 -6.86
N PRO A 137 -9.30 1.97 -6.68
CA PRO A 137 -9.96 2.66 -7.79
C PRO A 137 -9.08 3.77 -8.36
N THR A 138 -9.16 4.01 -9.67
CA THR A 138 -8.35 5.04 -10.35
C THR A 138 -8.69 6.46 -9.91
N THR A 139 -9.92 6.68 -9.45
CA THR A 139 -10.43 7.97 -8.98
C THR A 139 -11.16 7.82 -7.66
N GLY A 140 -11.19 8.87 -6.85
CA GLY A 140 -11.91 8.91 -5.58
C GLY A 140 -12.47 10.29 -5.28
N GLY A 141 -13.59 10.33 -4.55
CA GLY A 141 -14.26 11.56 -4.12
C GLY A 141 -14.06 11.88 -2.63
N TYR A 142 -13.21 11.13 -1.93
CA TYR A 142 -12.86 11.41 -0.53
C TYR A 142 -11.53 12.16 -0.45
N PRO A 143 -11.42 13.15 0.45
CA PRO A 143 -10.20 13.92 0.62
C PRO A 143 -9.08 13.05 1.18
N VAL A 144 -7.88 13.24 0.65
CA VAL A 144 -6.67 12.52 1.08
C VAL A 144 -5.88 13.37 2.05
N ILE A 145 -5.82 12.93 3.31
CA ILE A 145 -5.09 13.64 4.38
C ILE A 145 -3.57 13.45 4.24
N ALA A 146 -3.14 12.26 3.84
CA ALA A 146 -1.74 11.91 3.65
C ALA A 146 -1.60 10.72 2.70
N THR A 147 -0.39 10.52 2.18
CA THR A 147 -0.04 9.42 1.29
C THR A 147 1.10 8.60 1.90
N VAL A 148 0.88 7.29 2.04
CA VAL A 148 1.88 6.32 2.51
C VAL A 148 3.03 6.25 1.51
N ILE A 149 4.27 6.26 2.02
CA ILE A 149 5.43 6.14 1.15
C ILE A 149 5.51 4.73 0.54
N SER A 150 6.01 4.61 -0.68
CA SER A 150 6.07 3.33 -1.40
C SER A 150 6.85 2.25 -0.64
N ALA A 151 7.86 2.64 0.14
CA ALA A 151 8.66 1.71 0.94
C ALA A 151 7.86 1.02 2.06
N ASP A 152 6.76 1.63 2.50
CA ASP A 152 5.95 1.18 3.64
C ASP A 152 4.61 0.58 3.22
N LEU A 153 4.20 0.69 1.95
CA LEU A 153 3.01 0.00 1.43
C LEU A 153 2.94 -1.50 1.78
N PRO A 154 4.04 -2.28 1.73
CA PRO A 154 3.98 -3.68 2.12
C PRO A 154 3.61 -3.90 3.59
N LEU A 155 3.86 -2.92 4.47
CA LEU A 155 3.46 -2.99 5.88
C LEU A 155 1.94 -3.06 6.01
N LEU A 156 1.22 -2.19 5.29
CA LEU A 156 -0.24 -2.19 5.26
C LEU A 156 -0.79 -3.45 4.62
N ALA A 157 -0.16 -3.95 3.55
CA ALA A 157 -0.57 -5.20 2.91
C ALA A 157 -0.41 -6.45 3.81
N GLN A 158 0.44 -6.39 4.83
CA GLN A 158 0.63 -7.45 5.82
C GLN A 158 -0.22 -7.26 7.10
N ALA A 159 -0.85 -6.11 7.25
CA ALA A 159 -1.68 -5.82 8.40
C ALA A 159 -2.93 -6.72 8.42
N ARG A 160 -3.31 -7.20 9.60
CA ARG A 160 -4.46 -8.10 9.80
C ARG A 160 -5.54 -7.39 10.60
N PRO A 161 -6.82 -7.79 10.49
CA PRO A 161 -7.87 -7.29 11.37
C PRO A 161 -7.45 -7.37 12.85
N GLY A 162 -7.66 -6.28 13.58
CA GLY A 162 -7.22 -6.11 14.97
C GLY A 162 -5.78 -5.63 15.16
N ALA A 163 -4.97 -5.54 14.09
CA ALA A 163 -3.64 -4.95 14.17
C ALA A 163 -3.72 -3.43 14.40
N THR A 164 -2.70 -2.90 15.06
CA THR A 164 -2.54 -1.46 15.28
C THR A 164 -1.51 -0.88 14.31
N VAL A 165 -1.89 0.22 13.66
CA VAL A 165 -1.05 1.05 12.78
C VAL A 165 -0.93 2.46 13.37
N ARG A 166 0.26 3.02 13.35
CA ARG A 166 0.51 4.43 13.66
C ARG A 166 1.14 5.10 12.46
N PHE A 167 0.68 6.30 12.14
CA PHE A 167 1.24 7.07 11.04
C PHE A 167 2.31 8.03 11.56
N ARG A 168 3.42 8.13 10.83
CA ARG A 168 4.50 9.09 11.10
C ARG A 168 4.76 9.93 9.86
N GLU A 169 4.63 11.23 9.98
CA GLU A 169 5.02 12.14 8.91
C GLU A 169 6.53 12.05 8.64
N VAL A 170 6.90 12.04 7.37
CA VAL A 170 8.29 12.10 6.90
C VAL A 170 8.46 13.11 5.78
N SER A 171 9.68 13.63 5.67
CA SER A 171 10.08 14.42 4.51
C SER A 171 10.19 13.56 3.25
N LEU A 172 10.09 14.20 2.08
CA LEU A 172 10.35 13.56 0.79
C LEU A 172 11.76 12.95 0.72
N ALA A 173 12.74 13.60 1.35
CA ALA A 173 14.12 13.11 1.41
C ALA A 173 14.25 11.81 2.23
N GLU A 174 13.52 11.70 3.36
CA GLU A 174 13.42 10.46 4.13
C GLU A 174 12.72 9.36 3.33
N ALA A 175 11.59 9.68 2.69
CA ALA A 175 10.86 8.74 1.84
C ALA A 175 11.75 8.15 0.73
N ALA A 176 12.52 9.01 0.06
CA ALA A 176 13.47 8.59 -0.98
C ALA A 176 14.61 7.73 -0.42
N ARG A 177 15.10 8.01 0.79
CA ARG A 177 16.10 7.15 1.47
C ARG A 177 15.52 5.79 1.82
N SER A 178 14.29 5.73 2.35
CA SER A 178 13.60 4.48 2.66
C SER A 178 13.38 3.63 1.41
N TRP A 179 13.02 4.26 0.28
CA TRP A 179 12.89 3.57 -1.00
C TRP A 179 14.22 2.99 -1.49
N ARG A 180 15.28 3.80 -1.52
CA ARG A 180 16.63 3.31 -1.89
C ARG A 180 17.13 2.20 -0.97
N ARG A 181 16.84 2.28 0.32
CA ARG A 181 17.14 1.19 1.27
C ARG A 181 16.39 -0.08 0.89
N LEU A 182 15.16 -0.02 0.38
CA LEU A 182 14.42 -1.22 0.01
C LEU A 182 14.87 -1.81 -1.32
N THR A 183 15.11 -0.96 -2.33
CA THR A 183 15.33 -1.40 -3.72
C THR A 183 16.77 -1.39 -4.16
N GLY A 184 17.66 -0.64 -3.51
CA GLY A 184 19.04 -0.44 -3.99
C GLY A 184 19.84 -1.74 -4.10
N TRP A 185 19.49 -2.78 -3.33
CA TRP A 185 20.09 -4.11 -3.48
C TRP A 185 19.77 -4.78 -4.83
N LEU A 186 18.64 -4.46 -5.45
CA LEU A 186 18.28 -4.95 -6.79
C LEU A 186 19.15 -4.32 -7.89
N ASP A 187 19.68 -3.12 -7.64
CA ASP A 187 20.50 -2.36 -8.59
C ASP A 187 21.98 -2.78 -8.55
N LEU A 188 22.43 -3.48 -7.49
CA LEU A 188 23.83 -3.90 -7.28
C LEU A 188 24.29 -5.08 -8.17
N GLY A 189 23.48 -5.48 -9.15
CA GLY A 189 23.78 -6.56 -10.10
C GLY A 189 23.78 -6.14 -11.57
N ALA A 190 23.78 -4.84 -11.87
CA ALA A 190 23.86 -4.29 -13.22
C ALA A 190 25.25 -3.69 -13.52
#